data_AF-A0A165WIK5-F1
#
_entry.id   AF-A0A165WIK5-F1
#
_cell.length_a   1.000
_cell.length_b   1.000
_cell.length_c   1.000
_cell.angle_alpha   90.00
_cell.angle_beta   90.00
_cell.angle_gamma   90.00
#
_symmetry.space_group_name_H-M   'P 1'
#
loop_
_entity.id
_entity.type
_entity.pdbx_description
1 polymer ?
#
loop_
_entity_poly.entity_id
_entity_poly.type
_entity_poly.pdbx_seq_one_letter_code
_entity_poly.pdbx_strand_id
1 'polypeptide(L)'
;MIIPDLDISTFNSYTGGQYQQATSVITTTNQDCYESTGQCFGNYGFEYKPGFDGAYISWIANGVLAWTINSAGMAADPAVNISARPVPQEPMYLLTNLGQSSNFGFVDVKHIPYPVTMKVDYIRVYQPKNAKNIGCDPPDFPTASYINKYIDAYSNWNYTTWVDGFNGTIPKSSFLGQC
;
A
#
# COMPACT_ATOMS: atom_id res chain seq x y z
N MET A 1 -0.30 17.19 -3.12
CA MET A 1 -1.03 16.51 -2.02
C MET A 1 -2.15 17.43 -1.57
N ILE A 2 -3.27 16.88 -1.11
CA ILE A 2 -4.44 17.62 -0.62
C ILE A 2 -4.78 17.04 0.76
N ILE A 3 -4.87 17.89 1.78
CA ILE A 3 -5.30 17.53 3.13
C ILE A 3 -6.49 18.44 3.45
N PRO A 4 -7.73 17.92 3.50
CA PRO A 4 -8.92 18.75 3.68
C PRO A 4 -9.03 19.39 5.08
N ASP A 5 -8.53 18.70 6.11
CA ASP A 5 -8.62 19.12 7.50
C ASP A 5 -7.23 19.01 8.16
N LEU A 6 -6.62 20.16 8.44
CA LEU A 6 -5.29 20.25 9.05
C LEU A 6 -5.29 20.10 10.57
N ASP A 7 -6.45 20.15 11.22
CA ASP A 7 -6.57 19.90 12.65
C ASP A 7 -6.54 18.40 12.98
N ILE A 8 -6.91 17.56 12.00
CA ILE A 8 -6.93 16.10 12.11
C ILE A 8 -5.72 15.45 11.42
N SER A 9 -5.34 15.97 10.25
CA SER A 9 -4.31 15.38 9.40
C SER A 9 -3.18 16.35 9.11
N THR A 10 -1.93 15.90 9.22
CA THR A 10 -0.74 16.72 8.96
C THR A 10 0.29 15.96 8.15
N PHE A 11 1.13 16.70 7.41
CA PHE A 11 2.25 16.09 6.71
C PHE A 11 3.15 15.37 7.71
N ASN A 12 3.51 14.14 7.40
CA ASN A 12 4.52 13.44 8.17
C ASN A 12 5.89 14.05 7.84
N SER A 13 6.65 14.42 8.87
CA SER A 13 8.02 14.93 8.70
C SER A 13 9.00 13.86 8.22
N TYR A 14 8.64 12.58 8.34
CA TYR A 14 9.43 11.47 7.78
C TYR A 14 9.18 11.34 6.26
N THR A 15 10.23 11.60 5.48
CA THR A 15 10.21 11.53 4.00
C THR A 15 10.89 10.27 3.44
N GLY A 16 11.28 9.34 4.31
CA GLY A 16 12.03 8.14 3.94
C GLY A 16 13.41 8.05 4.57
N GLY A 17 14.21 7.12 4.08
CA GLY A 17 15.57 6.85 4.53
C GLY A 17 16.47 6.46 3.36
N GLN A 18 17.67 5.92 3.64
CA GLN A 18 18.64 5.58 2.60
C GLN A 18 18.09 4.64 1.50
N TYR A 19 17.16 3.75 1.87
CA TYR A 19 16.61 2.73 0.97
C TYR A 19 15.15 2.99 0.55
N GLN A 20 14.57 4.13 0.95
CA GLN A 20 13.13 4.38 0.77
C GLN A 20 12.84 5.87 0.62
N GLN A 21 11.95 6.22 -0.32
CA GLN A 21 11.25 7.50 -0.30
C GLN A 21 9.81 7.28 0.20
N ALA A 22 9.30 8.22 1.00
CA ALA A 22 7.97 8.12 1.57
C ALA A 22 7.17 9.39 1.32
N THR A 23 5.93 9.20 0.86
CA THR A 23 4.89 10.22 0.87
C THR A 23 3.85 9.80 1.92
N SER A 24 3.74 10.55 3.01
CA SER A 24 2.87 10.14 4.11
C SER A 24 2.27 11.31 4.88
N VAL A 25 1.13 11.04 5.52
CA VAL A 25 0.34 11.95 6.35
C VAL A 25 0.04 11.24 7.66
N ILE A 26 0.17 11.97 8.76
CA ILE A 26 -0.27 11.53 10.09
C ILE A 26 -1.71 12.00 10.26
N THR A 27 -2.61 11.09 10.61
CA THR A 27 -4.04 11.38 10.79
C THR A 27 -4.50 10.85 12.13
N THR A 28 -5.14 11.70 12.94
CA THR A 28 -5.75 11.26 14.21
C THR A 28 -6.98 10.39 13.93
N THR A 29 -6.95 9.15 14.42
CA THR A 29 -8.06 8.20 14.31
C THR A 29 -9.02 8.32 15.50
N ASN A 30 -10.22 7.76 15.39
CA ASN A 30 -11.14 7.69 16.52
C ASN A 30 -10.58 6.75 17.61
N GLN A 31 -10.17 7.33 18.73
CA GLN A 31 -9.55 6.60 19.82
C GLN A 31 -10.52 5.64 20.52
N ASP A 32 -11.83 5.88 20.46
CA ASP A 32 -12.85 5.00 21.06
C ASP A 32 -13.01 3.67 20.30
N CYS A 33 -12.48 3.56 19.08
CA CYS A 33 -12.59 2.34 18.27
C CYS A 33 -11.38 1.40 18.44
N TYR A 34 -10.52 1.65 19.42
CA TYR A 34 -9.51 0.70 19.87
C TYR A 34 -10.11 -0.32 20.84
N GLU A 35 -9.62 -1.56 20.82
CA GLU A 35 -10.23 -2.72 21.49
C GLU A 35 -10.64 -2.48 22.96
N SER A 36 -9.83 -1.76 23.74
CA SER A 36 -10.04 -1.55 25.18
C SER A 36 -10.67 -0.20 25.55
N THR A 37 -11.23 0.54 24.59
CA THR A 37 -11.75 1.89 24.81
C THR A 37 -13.29 1.94 24.73
N GLY A 38 -13.87 2.07 23.54
CA GLY A 38 -15.29 2.37 23.34
C GLY A 38 -16.07 1.33 22.53
N GLN A 39 -15.47 0.17 22.22
CA GLN A 39 -16.10 -0.94 21.49
C GLN A 39 -16.82 -0.50 20.19
N CYS A 40 -16.24 0.43 19.43
CA CYS A 40 -16.75 0.84 18.12
C CYS A 40 -15.90 0.33 16.95
N PHE A 41 -16.44 0.45 15.74
CA PHE A 41 -15.73 0.20 14.49
C PHE A 41 -15.47 1.50 13.74
N GLY A 42 -14.21 1.76 13.38
CA GLY A 42 -13.83 2.87 12.52
C GLY A 42 -13.91 2.47 11.05
N ASN A 43 -14.46 3.35 10.21
CA ASN A 43 -14.45 3.16 8.76
C ASN A 43 -13.14 3.68 8.16
N TYR A 44 -12.35 2.77 7.61
CA TYR A 44 -11.11 3.07 6.90
C TYR A 44 -11.22 2.63 5.45
N GLY A 45 -10.53 3.32 4.56
CA GLY A 45 -10.50 2.95 3.16
C GLY A 45 -9.46 3.70 2.38
N PHE A 46 -9.28 3.28 1.14
CA PHE A 46 -8.57 4.06 0.14
C PHE A 46 -9.27 3.90 -1.20
N GLU A 47 -9.12 4.92 -2.03
CA GLU A 47 -9.51 4.91 -3.44
C GLU A 47 -8.27 5.29 -4.25
N TYR A 48 -8.11 4.72 -5.44
CA TYR A 48 -7.02 5.10 -6.32
C TYR A 48 -7.44 5.06 -7.79
N LYS A 49 -6.75 5.88 -8.58
CA LYS A 49 -6.76 5.85 -10.04
C LYS A 49 -5.34 5.57 -10.53
N PRO A 50 -5.09 4.44 -11.19
CA PRO A 50 -3.75 4.05 -11.67
C PRO A 50 -3.12 5.02 -12.68
N GLY A 51 -1.79 4.96 -12.80
CA GLY A 51 -1.02 5.59 -13.88
C GLY A 51 -0.23 6.84 -13.47
N PHE A 52 0.22 7.61 -14.47
CA PHE A 52 1.02 8.83 -14.30
C PHE A 52 0.20 10.12 -14.39
N ASP A 53 -0.79 10.20 -15.29
CA ASP A 53 -1.46 11.45 -15.63
C ASP A 53 -2.87 11.55 -15.02
N GLY A 54 -3.06 12.52 -14.13
CA GLY A 54 -4.31 12.68 -13.39
C GLY A 54 -4.67 11.46 -12.54
N ALA A 55 -3.66 10.68 -12.18
CA ALA A 55 -3.72 9.54 -11.26
C ALA A 55 -3.62 10.04 -9.81
N TYR A 56 -4.24 9.33 -8.89
CA TYR A 56 -4.24 9.70 -7.47
C TYR A 56 -4.47 8.50 -6.56
N ILE A 57 -4.18 8.70 -5.28
CA ILE A 57 -4.63 7.83 -4.19
C ILE A 57 -5.23 8.73 -3.11
N SER A 58 -6.41 8.38 -2.62
CA SER A 58 -7.13 9.06 -1.54
C SER A 58 -7.32 8.09 -0.39
N TRP A 59 -7.09 8.55 0.84
CA TRP A 59 -7.30 7.75 2.05
C TRP A 59 -8.46 8.30 2.86
N ILE A 60 -9.22 7.38 3.43
CA ILE A 60 -10.37 7.64 4.29
C ILE A 60 -10.01 7.14 5.69
N ALA A 61 -10.19 7.99 6.68
CA ALA A 61 -10.11 7.65 8.09
C ALA A 61 -11.37 8.13 8.79
N ASN A 62 -11.93 7.34 9.71
CA ASN A 62 -13.17 7.64 10.41
C ASN A 62 -14.35 8.00 9.47
N GLY A 63 -14.39 7.40 8.27
CA GLY A 63 -15.44 7.67 7.28
C GLY A 63 -15.35 9.01 6.55
N VAL A 64 -14.28 9.79 6.76
CA VAL A 64 -14.04 11.05 6.05
C VAL A 64 -12.74 11.01 5.24
N LEU A 65 -12.67 11.82 4.18
CA LEU A 65 -11.46 11.96 3.37
C LEU A 65 -10.35 12.59 4.21
N ALA A 66 -9.30 11.82 4.50
CA ALA A 66 -8.15 12.28 5.28
C ALA A 66 -7.13 13.03 4.42
N TRP A 67 -6.75 12.45 3.28
CA TRP A 67 -5.83 13.10 2.35
C TRP A 67 -5.83 12.43 0.97
N THR A 68 -5.31 13.15 -0.02
CA THR A 68 -5.10 12.67 -1.39
C THR A 68 -3.68 13.00 -1.84
N ILE A 69 -2.99 12.02 -2.41
CA ILE A 69 -1.80 12.25 -3.24
C ILE A 69 -2.19 12.17 -4.71
N ASN A 70 -1.89 13.23 -5.46
CA ASN A 70 -1.91 13.20 -6.92
C ASN A 70 -0.55 12.71 -7.42
N SER A 71 -0.50 12.10 -8.60
CA SER A 71 0.73 11.56 -9.21
C SER A 71 1.90 12.55 -9.27
N ALA A 72 1.63 13.86 -9.36
CA ALA A 72 2.66 14.89 -9.27
C ALA A 72 3.46 14.87 -7.94
N GLY A 73 2.90 14.31 -6.86
CA GLY A 73 3.61 14.08 -5.59
C GLY A 73 4.58 12.90 -5.63
N MET A 74 4.58 12.11 -6.72
CA MET A 74 5.50 11.02 -7.00
C MET A 74 6.30 11.31 -8.28
N ALA A 75 6.57 12.60 -8.55
CA ALA A 75 7.40 13.05 -9.66
C ALA A 75 8.85 12.53 -9.54
N ALA A 76 9.61 12.66 -10.62
CA ALA A 76 11.02 12.27 -10.62
C ALA A 76 11.83 13.08 -9.60
N ASP A 77 12.77 12.42 -8.94
CA ASP A 77 13.77 13.03 -8.06
C ASP A 77 15.17 12.85 -8.69
N PRO A 78 15.69 13.87 -9.39
CA PRO A 78 16.99 13.80 -10.04
C PRO A 78 18.15 13.77 -9.05
N ALA A 79 17.96 14.21 -7.79
CA ALA A 79 19.03 14.20 -6.81
C ALA A 79 19.44 12.77 -6.40
N VAL A 80 18.49 11.84 -6.48
CA VAL A 80 18.70 10.41 -6.16
C VAL A 80 18.50 9.50 -7.38
N ASN A 81 18.42 10.07 -8.59
CA ASN A 81 18.23 9.35 -9.85
C ASN A 81 16.99 8.44 -9.88
N ILE A 82 15.89 8.88 -9.28
CA ILE A 82 14.61 8.15 -9.28
C ILE A 82 13.67 8.80 -10.28
N SER A 83 13.25 8.05 -11.30
CA SER A 83 12.19 8.48 -12.21
C SER A 83 10.83 8.56 -11.51
N ALA A 84 9.89 9.30 -12.11
CA ALA A 84 8.53 9.38 -11.60
C ALA A 84 7.93 7.99 -11.37
N ARG A 85 7.13 7.84 -10.32
CA ARG A 85 6.46 6.59 -9.98
C ARG A 85 4.96 6.69 -10.28
N PRO A 86 4.39 5.74 -11.03
CA PRO A 86 2.96 5.75 -11.27
C PRO A 86 2.22 5.34 -10.00
N VAL A 87 0.95 5.74 -9.89
CA VAL A 87 0.02 5.03 -9.01
C VAL A 87 -0.09 3.59 -9.53
N PRO A 88 0.02 2.55 -8.68
CA PRO A 88 0.10 1.16 -9.10
C PRO A 88 -0.96 0.77 -10.14
N GLN A 89 -0.50 0.12 -11.22
CA GLN A 89 -1.34 -0.35 -12.33
C GLN A 89 -1.55 -1.86 -12.33
N GLU A 90 -0.71 -2.59 -11.59
CA GLU A 90 -0.77 -4.03 -11.47
C GLU A 90 -1.88 -4.48 -10.51
N PRO A 91 -2.36 -5.73 -10.63
CA PRO A 91 -3.29 -6.31 -9.68
C PRO A 91 -2.76 -6.24 -8.24
N MET A 92 -3.57 -5.69 -7.33
CA MET A 92 -3.30 -5.66 -5.89
C MET A 92 -4.25 -6.61 -5.16
N TYR A 93 -3.86 -7.03 -3.96
CA TYR A 93 -4.70 -7.74 -3.02
C TYR A 93 -4.84 -6.94 -1.73
N LEU A 94 -5.93 -7.19 -0.98
CA LEU A 94 -6.12 -6.59 0.33
C LEU A 94 -5.48 -7.49 1.39
N LEU A 95 -4.65 -6.90 2.25
CA LEU A 95 -4.08 -7.54 3.41
C LEU A 95 -4.55 -6.79 4.66
N THR A 96 -5.05 -7.52 5.65
CA THR A 96 -5.35 -6.99 6.98
C THR A 96 -4.62 -7.83 8.01
N ASN A 97 -3.81 -7.20 8.85
CA ASN A 97 -3.02 -7.88 9.86
C ASN A 97 -2.95 -7.05 11.15
N LEU A 98 -2.90 -7.75 12.28
CA LEU A 98 -2.48 -7.17 13.55
C LEU A 98 -1.04 -7.59 13.80
N GLY A 99 -0.14 -6.62 13.98
CA GLY A 99 1.28 -6.89 14.16
C GLY A 99 1.93 -5.87 15.09
N GLN A 100 3.07 -6.27 15.66
CA GLN A 100 3.88 -5.46 16.56
C GLN A 100 5.33 -5.51 16.08
N SER A 101 6.00 -4.36 16.02
CA SER A 101 7.40 -4.27 15.62
C SER A 101 8.08 -3.11 16.32
N SER A 102 9.26 -3.37 16.90
CA SER A 102 10.10 -2.35 17.53
C SER A 102 10.79 -1.42 16.52
N ASN A 103 10.64 -1.66 15.22
CA ASN A 103 11.26 -0.82 14.18
C ASN A 103 10.43 0.43 13.84
N PHE A 104 9.17 0.52 14.28
CA PHE A 104 8.28 1.65 14.00
C PHE A 104 8.06 2.58 15.20
N GLY A 105 8.57 2.24 16.37
CA GLY A 105 8.41 3.03 17.59
C GLY A 105 8.69 2.23 18.86
N PHE A 106 8.65 2.91 20.00
CA PHE A 106 8.75 2.24 21.30
C PHE A 106 7.53 1.38 21.56
N VAL A 107 7.76 0.13 21.99
CA VAL A 107 6.70 -0.83 22.32
C VAL A 107 6.72 -1.10 23.81
N ASP A 108 5.70 -0.61 24.52
CA ASP A 108 5.54 -0.84 25.95
C ASP A 108 4.88 -2.20 26.23
N VAL A 109 5.65 -3.27 26.05
CA VAL A 109 5.18 -4.65 26.24
C VAL A 109 4.65 -4.93 27.66
N LYS A 110 5.01 -4.10 28.66
CA LYS A 110 4.59 -4.29 30.04
C LYS A 110 3.13 -3.86 30.27
N HIS A 111 2.66 -2.85 29.53
CA HIS A 111 1.33 -2.27 29.72
C HIS A 111 0.33 -2.61 28.61
N ILE A 112 0.74 -3.38 27.60
CA ILE A 112 -0.18 -3.91 26.59
C ILE A 112 -1.02 -5.05 27.22
N PRO A 113 -2.37 -4.97 27.16
CA PRO A 113 -3.26 -5.95 27.79
C PRO A 113 -3.41 -7.21 26.93
N TYR A 114 -2.36 -8.02 26.82
CA TYR A 114 -2.42 -9.25 26.03
C TYR A 114 -3.40 -10.30 26.60
N PRO A 115 -4.08 -11.10 25.73
CA PRO A 115 -4.03 -11.05 24.28
C PRO A 115 -4.82 -9.85 23.72
N VAL A 116 -4.35 -9.31 22.60
CA VAL A 116 -5.02 -8.23 21.86
C VAL A 116 -5.61 -8.74 20.56
N THR A 117 -6.73 -8.16 20.12
CA THR A 117 -7.42 -8.54 18.89
C THR A 117 -7.74 -7.34 18.00
N MET A 118 -7.69 -7.56 16.68
CA MET A 118 -8.20 -6.64 15.67
C MET A 118 -9.48 -7.24 15.11
N LYS A 119 -10.61 -6.56 15.33
CA LYS A 119 -11.91 -7.00 14.83
C LYS A 119 -12.22 -6.30 13.52
N VAL A 120 -12.69 -7.08 12.55
CA VAL A 120 -13.15 -6.57 11.25
C VAL A 120 -14.61 -6.96 11.11
N ASP A 121 -15.49 -5.96 11.08
CA ASP A 121 -16.93 -6.18 10.88
C ASP A 121 -17.21 -6.53 9.41
N TYR A 122 -16.66 -5.73 8.48
CA TYR A 122 -16.78 -5.99 7.05
C TYR A 122 -15.59 -5.44 6.26
N ILE A 123 -15.42 -6.00 5.05
CA ILE A 123 -14.58 -5.44 3.99
C ILE A 123 -15.47 -5.28 2.76
N ARG A 124 -15.40 -4.11 2.10
CA ARG A 124 -16.11 -3.84 0.86
C ARG A 124 -15.11 -3.42 -0.21
N VAL A 125 -15.27 -3.99 -1.41
CA VAL A 125 -14.49 -3.66 -2.60
C VAL A 125 -15.45 -3.05 -3.62
N TYR A 126 -15.11 -1.86 -4.10
CA TYR A 126 -15.91 -1.13 -5.09
C TYR A 126 -15.17 -1.06 -6.41
N GLN A 127 -15.90 -1.23 -7.51
CA GLN A 127 -15.39 -0.99 -8.86
C GLN A 127 -16.42 -0.18 -9.65
N PRO A 128 -16.00 0.77 -10.50
CA PRO A 128 -16.92 1.46 -11.38
C PRO A 128 -17.69 0.46 -12.26
N LYS A 129 -18.97 0.75 -12.53
CA LYS A 129 -19.87 -0.17 -13.26
C LYS A 129 -19.29 -0.61 -14.62
N ASN A 130 -18.55 0.28 -15.28
CA ASN A 130 -17.93 0.11 -16.59
C ASN A 130 -16.42 -0.20 -16.54
N ALA A 131 -15.84 -0.43 -15.35
CA ALA A 131 -14.41 -0.69 -15.18
C ALA A 131 -14.17 -1.79 -14.13
N LYS A 132 -14.86 -2.92 -14.30
CA LYS A 132 -14.64 -4.11 -13.46
C LYS A 132 -13.40 -4.85 -13.95
N ASN A 133 -12.47 -5.05 -13.04
CA ASN A 133 -11.22 -5.75 -13.32
C ASN A 133 -10.77 -6.52 -12.08
N ILE A 134 -11.11 -7.81 -12.00
CA ILE A 134 -10.82 -8.68 -10.84
C ILE A 134 -10.06 -9.90 -11.35
N GLY A 135 -9.01 -10.29 -10.63
CA GLY A 135 -8.20 -11.47 -10.91
C GLY A 135 -6.74 -11.13 -11.14
N CYS A 136 -5.95 -12.15 -11.42
CA CYS A 136 -4.52 -12.07 -11.72
C CYS A 136 -4.23 -12.19 -13.22
N ASP A 137 -5.20 -11.92 -14.08
CA ASP A 137 -5.02 -11.95 -15.54
C ASP A 137 -5.85 -10.88 -16.27
N PRO A 138 -5.74 -9.61 -15.87
CA PRO A 138 -6.43 -8.53 -16.58
C PRO A 138 -5.92 -8.42 -18.03
N PRO A 139 -6.76 -8.00 -19.01
CA PRO A 139 -6.34 -7.83 -20.40
C PRO A 139 -5.12 -6.91 -20.59
N ASP A 140 -5.02 -5.86 -19.78
CA ASP A 140 -3.92 -4.88 -19.85
C ASP A 140 -2.64 -5.37 -19.14
N PHE A 141 -2.73 -6.37 -18.26
CA PHE A 141 -1.60 -6.98 -17.54
C PHE A 141 -1.77 -8.51 -17.46
N PRO A 142 -1.65 -9.23 -18.59
CA PRO A 142 -1.93 -10.66 -18.65
C PRO A 142 -0.83 -11.46 -17.93
N THR A 143 -1.02 -11.71 -16.63
CA THR A 143 -0.03 -12.36 -15.76
C THR A 143 -0.27 -13.85 -15.53
N ALA A 144 -1.41 -14.43 -15.92
CA ALA A 144 -1.68 -15.85 -15.67
C ALA A 144 -0.68 -16.76 -16.37
N SER A 145 -0.33 -16.47 -17.62
CA SER A 145 0.65 -17.28 -18.37
C SER A 145 2.02 -17.31 -17.67
N TYR A 146 2.44 -16.17 -17.10
CA TYR A 146 3.68 -16.05 -16.35
C TYR A 146 3.61 -16.80 -15.02
N ILE A 147 2.55 -16.57 -14.24
CA ILE A 147 2.33 -17.24 -12.95
C ILE A 147 2.28 -18.77 -13.15
N ASN A 148 1.54 -19.25 -14.14
CA ASN A 148 1.44 -20.67 -14.45
C ASN A 148 2.78 -21.28 -14.88
N LYS A 149 3.58 -20.53 -15.64
CA LYS A 149 4.92 -20.96 -16.05
C LYS A 149 5.86 -21.14 -14.85
N TYR A 150 5.68 -20.35 -13.79
CA TYR A 150 6.53 -20.36 -12.59
C TYR A 150 5.73 -20.72 -11.32
N ILE A 151 4.74 -21.62 -11.43
CA ILE A 151 3.74 -21.81 -10.38
C ILE A 151 4.34 -22.20 -9.02
N ASP A 152 5.44 -22.93 -9.02
CA ASP A 152 6.14 -23.32 -7.79
C ASP A 152 6.66 -22.09 -7.02
N ALA A 153 7.12 -21.03 -7.71
CA ALA A 153 7.54 -19.78 -7.08
C ALA A 153 6.37 -19.04 -6.40
N TYR A 154 5.16 -19.20 -6.93
CA TYR A 154 3.96 -18.49 -6.47
C TYR A 154 3.10 -19.32 -5.51
N SER A 155 3.38 -20.61 -5.36
CA SER A 155 2.61 -21.53 -4.51
C SER A 155 3.43 -22.12 -3.35
N ASN A 156 4.76 -22.07 -3.40
CA ASN A 156 5.63 -22.56 -2.34
C ASN A 156 6.18 -21.42 -1.47
N TRP A 157 5.58 -21.29 -0.29
CA TRP A 157 5.98 -20.35 0.77
C TRP A 157 7.44 -20.48 1.25
N ASN A 158 8.14 -21.60 0.99
CA ASN A 158 9.57 -21.73 1.32
C ASN A 158 10.49 -20.97 0.33
N TYR A 159 10.00 -20.63 -0.86
CA TYR A 159 10.78 -19.89 -1.85
C TYR A 159 10.62 -18.39 -1.65
N THR A 160 11.47 -17.83 -0.79
CA THR A 160 11.45 -16.39 -0.42
C THR A 160 12.32 -15.51 -1.30
N THR A 161 13.16 -16.09 -2.16
CA THR A 161 14.01 -15.35 -3.11
C THR A 161 13.94 -15.99 -4.49
N TRP A 162 13.97 -15.17 -5.54
CA TRP A 162 13.84 -15.64 -6.92
C TRP A 162 15.01 -16.50 -7.37
N VAL A 163 16.25 -16.07 -7.09
CA VAL A 163 17.46 -16.78 -7.53
C VAL A 163 17.85 -17.87 -6.53
N ASP A 164 18.10 -17.53 -5.26
CA ASP A 164 18.65 -18.53 -4.33
C ASP A 164 17.61 -19.52 -3.80
N GLY A 165 16.34 -19.11 -3.70
CA GLY A 165 15.24 -19.93 -3.20
C GLY A 165 14.58 -20.74 -4.30
N PHE A 166 14.07 -20.04 -5.32
CA PHE A 166 13.34 -20.66 -6.43
C PHE A 166 14.23 -21.16 -7.57
N ASN A 167 15.51 -20.75 -7.63
CA ASN A 167 16.43 -21.05 -8.75
C ASN A 167 15.96 -20.48 -10.10
N GLY A 168 15.31 -19.31 -10.07
CA GLY A 168 14.88 -18.56 -11.23
C GLY A 168 16.03 -17.76 -11.86
N THR A 169 15.95 -17.54 -13.18
CA THR A 169 16.86 -16.62 -13.87
C THR A 169 16.27 -15.22 -13.87
N ILE A 170 17.05 -14.21 -13.51
CA ILE A 170 16.63 -12.81 -13.60
C ILE A 170 16.48 -12.44 -15.08
N PRO A 171 15.32 -11.91 -15.52
CA PRO A 171 15.15 -11.43 -16.88
C PRO A 171 16.22 -10.39 -17.22
N LYS A 172 16.91 -10.56 -18.35
CA LYS A 172 17.89 -9.58 -18.82
C LYS A 172 17.14 -8.33 -19.27
N SER A 173 17.51 -7.17 -18.72
CA SER A 173 17.14 -5.87 -19.26
C SER A 173 18.33 -5.23 -19.97
N SER A 174 18.06 -4.40 -20.97
CA SER A 174 19.07 -3.56 -21.62
C SER A 174 18.56 -2.13 -21.66
N PHE A 175 19.35 -1.18 -21.17
CA PHE A 175 19.02 0.24 -21.28
C PHE A 175 19.06 0.64 -22.76
N LEU A 176 17.90 1.06 -23.30
CA LEU A 176 17.75 1.37 -24.73
C LEU A 176 18.38 2.72 -25.13
N GLY A 177 18.88 3.51 -24.17
CA GLY A 177 19.46 4.84 -24.44
C GLY A 177 18.44 5.89 -24.88
N GLN A 178 17.16 5.62 -24.66
CA GLN A 178 16.04 6.48 -25.08
C GLN A 178 15.38 7.05 -23.82
N CYS A 179 15.24 8.38 -23.80
CA CYS A 179 14.47 9.15 -22.83
C CYS A 179 13.24 9.73 -23.52
#